data_AF-A0A6P2EZW5-F1
#
_entry.id   AF-A0A6P2EZW5-F1
#
_cell.length_a   1.000
_cell.length_b   1.000
_cell.length_c   1.000
_cell.angle_alpha   90.00
_cell.angle_beta   90.00
_cell.angle_gamma   90.00
#
_symmetry.space_group_name_H-M   'P 1'
#
loop_
_entity.id
_entity.type
_entity.pdbx_description
1 polymer ?
#
loop_
_entity_poly.entity_id
_entity_poly.type
_entity_poly.pdbx_seq_one_letter_code
_entity_poly.pdbx_strand_id
1 'polypeptide(L)'
;MALPALPPASAGGSSRKVQATHSLQIDLTGMPVTQLLELRALIDEKLPVKDLKDIDLNRELVLQMLQTQQLQANVLKEDETPANQRAQVANAVAGIISQLAQLQAKVYTSERLKRIETALIDTLQELPKEAQNVFLERYEVALKDV
;
A
#
# COMPACT_ATOMS: atom_id res chain seq x y z
N MET A 1 -69.79 -29.00 3.35
CA MET A 1 -68.49 -29.13 4.04
C MET A 1 -67.63 -27.95 3.62
N ALA A 2 -67.44 -26.98 4.52
CA ALA A 2 -66.70 -25.73 4.27
C ALA A 2 -65.36 -25.78 5.01
N LEU A 3 -64.28 -25.41 4.32
CA LEU A 3 -62.92 -25.34 4.85
C LEU A 3 -62.75 -24.12 5.79
N PRO A 4 -62.04 -24.21 6.92
CA PRO A 4 -61.76 -23.07 7.77
C PRO A 4 -60.58 -22.24 7.24
N ALA A 5 -60.72 -20.91 7.30
CA ALA A 5 -59.72 -19.93 6.88
C ALA A 5 -58.52 -19.89 7.84
N LEU A 6 -57.30 -19.84 7.28
CA LEU A 6 -56.04 -19.61 8.00
C LEU A 6 -55.93 -18.14 8.46
N PRO A 7 -55.36 -17.86 9.65
CA PRO A 7 -55.15 -16.50 10.14
C PRO A 7 -53.99 -15.79 9.41
N PRO A 8 -53.98 -14.45 9.33
CA PRO A 8 -52.95 -13.70 8.64
C PRO A 8 -51.60 -13.78 9.37
N ALA A 9 -50.54 -13.99 8.60
CA ALA A 9 -49.17 -14.04 9.06
C ALA A 9 -48.78 -12.77 9.84
N SER A 10 -48.30 -12.94 11.07
CA SER A 10 -47.71 -11.87 11.86
C SER A 10 -46.44 -11.37 11.16
N ALA A 11 -46.52 -10.17 10.57
CA ALA A 11 -45.39 -9.40 10.12
C ALA A 11 -44.59 -8.89 11.34
N GLY A 12 -43.84 -9.79 11.97
CA GLY A 12 -42.84 -9.51 12.98
C GLY A 12 -41.46 -9.42 12.33
N GLY A 13 -41.27 -8.48 11.40
CA GLY A 13 -39.96 -8.14 10.89
C GLY A 13 -39.14 -7.51 12.01
N SER A 14 -38.48 -8.35 12.82
CA SER A 14 -37.48 -7.91 13.78
C SER A 14 -36.25 -7.43 13.01
N SER A 15 -36.34 -6.22 12.47
CA SER A 15 -35.20 -5.45 12.01
C SER A 15 -34.30 -5.18 13.21
N ARG A 16 -33.41 -6.12 13.52
CA ARG A 16 -32.21 -5.85 14.32
C ARG A 16 -31.45 -4.76 13.57
N LYS A 17 -31.64 -3.51 14.00
CA LYS A 17 -30.74 -2.42 13.66
C LYS A 17 -29.35 -2.85 14.13
N VAL A 18 -28.50 -3.23 13.19
CA VAL A 18 -27.07 -3.42 13.40
C VAL A 18 -26.57 -2.12 14.02
N GLN A 19 -26.17 -2.19 15.28
CA GLN A 19 -25.78 -1.02 16.06
C GLN A 19 -24.61 -0.33 15.35
N ALA A 20 -24.73 0.99 15.22
CA ALA A 20 -23.76 1.83 14.56
C ALA A 20 -22.35 1.62 15.16
N THR A 21 -21.40 1.44 14.26
CA THR A 21 -19.97 1.65 14.41
C THR A 21 -19.63 2.74 15.44
N HIS A 22 -18.95 2.35 16.53
CA HIS A 22 -18.29 3.31 17.40
C HIS A 22 -17.13 3.95 16.64
N SER A 23 -17.30 5.18 16.15
CA SER A 23 -16.22 5.92 15.52
C SER A 23 -15.37 6.57 16.61
N LEU A 24 -14.12 6.10 16.75
CA LEU A 24 -13.10 6.82 17.52
C LEU A 24 -12.81 8.13 16.78
N GLN A 25 -13.36 9.24 17.28
CA GLN A 25 -13.03 10.59 16.78
C GLN A 25 -11.72 11.04 17.42
N ILE A 26 -10.60 10.65 16.80
CA ILE A 26 -9.28 11.14 17.17
C ILE A 26 -8.90 12.19 16.13
N ASP A 27 -8.70 13.44 16.57
CA ASP A 27 -8.16 14.47 15.69
C ASP A 27 -6.65 14.28 15.54
N LEU A 28 -6.25 13.86 14.34
CA LEU A 28 -4.86 13.57 13.97
C LEU A 28 -4.19 14.75 13.26
N THR A 29 -4.95 15.79 12.88
CA THR A 29 -4.47 16.85 11.97
C THR A 29 -3.43 17.77 12.59
N GLY A 30 -3.45 17.94 13.92
CA GLY A 30 -2.47 18.74 14.67
C GLY A 30 -1.33 17.93 15.31
N MET A 31 -1.31 16.60 15.14
CA MET A 31 -0.37 15.74 15.86
C MET A 31 1.01 15.72 15.15
N PRO A 32 2.12 15.87 15.90
CA PRO A 32 3.45 15.75 15.30
C PRO A 32 3.68 14.34 14.77
N VAL A 33 4.48 14.23 13.70
CA VAL A 33 4.77 12.95 13.00
C VAL A 33 5.28 11.87 13.96
N THR A 34 6.01 12.25 15.01
CA THR A 34 6.48 11.33 16.05
C THR A 34 5.36 10.64 16.80
N GLN A 35 4.38 11.39 17.28
CA GLN A 35 3.22 10.85 18.00
C GLN A 35 2.34 10.00 17.08
N LEU A 36 2.25 10.35 15.80
CA LEU A 36 1.55 9.53 14.80
C LEU A 36 2.24 8.18 14.57
N LEU A 37 3.59 8.15 14.55
CA LEU A 37 4.36 6.92 14.41
C LEU A 37 4.26 6.05 15.68
N GLU A 38 4.30 6.65 16.87
CA GLU A 38 4.09 5.95 18.14
C GLU A 38 2.68 5.37 18.25
N LEU A 39 1.65 6.16 17.91
CA LEU A 39 0.26 5.71 17.90
C LEU A 39 0.08 4.53 16.94
N ARG A 40 0.71 4.59 15.77
CA ARG A 40 0.70 3.48 14.83
C ARG A 40 1.33 2.23 15.42
N ALA A 41 2.49 2.33 16.06
CA ALA A 41 3.16 1.17 16.66
C ALA A 41 2.28 0.51 17.73
N LEU A 42 1.62 1.32 18.56
CA LEU A 42 0.65 0.83 19.56
C LEU A 42 -0.55 0.13 18.93
N ILE A 43 -1.04 0.64 17.79
CA ILE A 43 -2.12 0.00 17.04
C ILE A 43 -1.64 -1.33 16.45
N ASP A 44 -0.49 -1.33 15.77
CA ASP A 44 0.08 -2.51 15.10
C ASP A 44 0.39 -3.63 16.12
N GLU A 45 0.78 -3.32 17.36
CA GLU A 45 0.98 -4.31 18.45
C GLU A 45 -0.34 -5.00 18.87
N LYS A 46 -1.48 -4.31 18.74
CA LYS A 46 -2.80 -4.82 19.16
C LYS A 46 -3.60 -5.41 18.01
N LEU A 47 -3.17 -5.24 16.78
CA LEU A 47 -3.80 -5.82 15.60
C LEU A 47 -3.28 -7.24 15.33
N PRO A 48 -4.13 -8.14 14.80
CA PRO A 48 -3.66 -9.46 14.37
C PRO A 48 -2.61 -9.32 13.27
N VAL A 49 -1.64 -10.24 13.27
CA VAL A 49 -0.53 -10.27 12.29
C VAL A 49 -1.09 -10.21 10.88
N LYS A 50 -0.75 -9.16 10.14
CA LYS A 50 -1.11 -9.01 8.72
C LYS A 50 -0.31 -10.01 7.89
N ASP A 51 -0.96 -10.67 6.94
CA ASP A 51 -0.26 -11.48 5.96
C ASP A 51 0.73 -10.60 5.18
N LEU A 52 1.92 -11.13 4.89
CA LEU A 52 2.98 -10.43 4.14
C LEU A 52 2.50 -9.91 2.77
N LYS A 53 1.46 -10.51 2.20
CA LYS A 53 0.86 -10.13 0.92
C LYS A 53 0.07 -8.82 0.98
N ASP A 54 -0.40 -8.43 2.16
CA ASP A 54 -1.22 -7.24 2.37
C ASP A 54 -0.39 -6.02 2.80
N ILE A 55 0.93 -6.20 2.94
CA ILE A 55 1.86 -5.14 3.34
C ILE A 55 2.35 -4.41 2.08
N ASP A 56 2.03 -3.11 1.99
CA ASP A 56 2.66 -2.22 1.02
C ASP A 56 4.09 -1.90 1.47
N LEU A 57 5.05 -2.67 0.95
CA LEU A 57 6.47 -2.52 1.23
C LEU A 57 7.02 -1.12 0.90
N ASN A 58 6.46 -0.44 -0.12
CA ASN A 58 6.90 0.90 -0.48
C ASN A 58 6.51 1.89 0.62
N ARG A 59 5.26 1.80 1.07
CA ARG A 59 4.76 2.62 2.18
C ARG A 59 5.57 2.34 3.45
N GLU A 60 5.82 1.07 3.76
CA GLU A 60 6.56 0.69 4.96
C GLU A 60 7.99 1.22 4.95
N LEU A 61 8.67 1.17 3.81
CA LEU A 61 10.03 1.71 3.69
C LEU A 61 10.08 3.24 3.90
N VAL A 62 9.07 3.98 3.43
CA VAL A 62 8.95 5.42 3.69
C VAL A 62 8.75 5.68 5.19
N LEU A 63 7.95 4.86 5.87
CA LEU A 63 7.72 5.02 7.31
C LEU A 63 8.96 4.70 8.12
N GLN A 64 9.69 3.65 7.74
CA GLN A 64 10.99 3.31 8.31
C GLN A 64 11.98 4.47 8.12
N MET A 65 11.99 5.13 6.96
CA MET A 65 12.80 6.33 6.73
C MET A 65 12.44 7.44 7.73
N LEU A 66 11.15 7.75 7.91
CA LEU A 66 10.71 8.79 8.85
C LEU A 66 11.10 8.46 10.30
N GLN A 67 10.93 7.22 10.72
CA GLN A 67 11.35 6.76 12.05
C GLN A 67 12.88 6.88 12.24
N THR A 68 13.65 6.50 11.22
CA THR A 68 15.13 6.54 11.30
C THR A 68 15.65 7.99 11.23
N GLN A 69 15.00 8.88 10.48
CA GLN A 69 15.28 10.32 10.49
C GLN A 69 14.98 10.94 11.86
N GLN A 70 13.90 10.51 12.51
CA GLN A 70 13.61 10.95 13.87
C GLN A 70 14.69 10.47 14.86
N LEU A 71 15.09 9.20 14.76
CA LEU A 71 16.18 8.66 15.57
C LEU A 71 17.48 9.46 15.35
N GLN A 72 17.80 9.78 14.10
CA GLN A 72 18.94 10.63 13.74
C GLN A 72 18.84 12.00 14.39
N ALA A 73 17.66 12.65 14.32
CA ALA A 73 17.45 13.96 14.92
C ALA A 73 17.60 13.94 16.46
N ASN A 74 17.20 12.85 17.12
CA ASN A 74 17.37 12.68 18.56
C ASN A 74 18.86 12.50 18.92
N VAL A 75 19.54 11.60 18.22
CA VAL A 75 20.98 11.28 18.40
C VAL A 75 21.90 12.48 18.09
N LEU A 76 21.50 13.35 17.17
CA LEU A 76 22.24 14.58 16.86
C LEU A 76 22.02 15.70 17.88
N LYS A 77 20.92 15.67 18.66
CA LYS A 77 20.62 16.68 19.69
C LYS A 77 21.24 16.34 21.06
N GLU A 78 21.57 15.08 21.31
CA GLU A 78 22.29 14.66 22.51
C GLU A 78 23.81 14.87 22.35
N ASP A 79 24.36 15.86 23.06
CA ASP A 79 25.80 16.16 23.08
C ASP A 79 26.66 14.99 23.60
N GLU A 80 26.09 14.16 24.47
CA GLU A 80 26.76 12.98 25.08
C GLU A 80 26.91 11.79 24.10
N THR A 81 26.24 11.81 22.94
CA THR A 81 26.24 10.64 22.05
C THR A 81 27.64 10.43 21.43
N PRO A 82 28.22 9.22 21.44
CA PRO A 82 29.49 8.98 20.77
C PRO A 82 29.41 9.21 19.25
N ALA A 83 30.46 9.80 18.66
CA ALA A 83 30.51 10.11 17.23
C ALA A 83 30.28 8.88 16.33
N ASN A 84 30.73 7.70 16.76
CA ASN A 84 30.50 6.44 16.05
C ASN A 84 29.00 6.09 15.95
N GLN A 85 28.24 6.29 17.03
CA GLN A 85 26.80 6.02 17.03
C GLN A 85 26.04 7.01 16.13
N ARG A 86 26.44 8.29 16.14
CA ARG A 86 25.92 9.29 15.18
C ARG A 86 26.18 8.87 13.73
N ALA A 87 27.38 8.40 13.42
CA ALA A 87 27.74 7.92 12.08
C ALA A 87 26.94 6.67 11.69
N GLN A 88 26.71 5.73 12.61
CA GLN A 88 25.90 4.53 12.35
C GLN A 88 24.45 4.88 12.00
N VAL A 89 23.82 5.78 12.75
CA VAL A 89 22.45 6.22 12.47
C VAL A 89 22.38 6.97 11.14
N ALA A 90 23.36 7.84 10.85
CA ALA A 90 23.43 8.53 9.56
C ALA A 90 23.59 7.58 8.38
N ASN A 91 24.42 6.55 8.52
CA ASN A 91 24.59 5.52 7.49
C ASN A 91 23.33 4.67 7.31
N ALA A 92 22.60 4.36 8.39
CA ALA A 92 21.31 3.66 8.31
C ALA A 92 20.27 4.48 7.52
N VAL A 93 20.17 5.79 7.80
CA VAL A 93 19.30 6.70 7.03
C VAL A 93 19.70 6.72 5.55
N ALA A 94 21.00 6.85 5.25
CA ALA A 94 21.51 6.86 3.87
C ALA A 94 21.19 5.55 3.12
N GLY A 95 21.29 4.40 3.81
CA GLY A 95 20.94 3.10 3.25
C GLY A 95 19.45 3.01 2.86
N ILE A 96 18.55 3.48 3.74
CA ILE A 96 17.11 3.49 3.46
C ILE A 96 16.76 4.43 2.30
N ILE A 97 17.39 5.61 2.22
CA ILE A 97 17.22 6.54 1.11
C ILE A 97 17.65 5.90 -0.21
N SER A 98 18.77 5.17 -0.22
CA SER A 98 19.24 4.46 -1.41
C SER A 98 18.22 3.41 -1.88
N GLN A 99 17.65 2.64 -0.95
CA GLN A 99 16.62 1.66 -1.26
C GLN A 99 15.34 2.31 -1.82
N LEU A 100 14.92 3.45 -1.25
CA LEU A 100 13.78 4.23 -1.75
C LEU A 100 14.02 4.74 -3.18
N ALA A 101 15.22 5.26 -3.48
CA ALA A 101 15.58 5.71 -4.82
C ALA A 101 15.53 4.56 -5.85
N GLN A 102 16.01 3.37 -5.47
CA GLN A 102 15.93 2.18 -6.32
C GLN A 102 14.48 1.74 -6.57
N LEU A 103 13.63 1.76 -5.54
CA LEU A 103 12.21 1.45 -5.70
C LEU A 103 11.50 2.46 -6.60
N GLN A 104 11.77 3.76 -6.43
CA GLN A 104 11.22 4.79 -7.31
C GLN A 104 11.65 4.57 -8.76
N ALA A 105 12.92 4.25 -9.00
CA ALA A 105 13.40 3.93 -10.35
C ALA A 105 12.67 2.70 -10.93
N LYS A 106 12.48 1.64 -10.14
CA LYS A 106 11.73 0.45 -10.56
C LYS A 106 10.27 0.76 -10.89
N VAL A 107 9.57 1.49 -10.01
CA VAL A 107 8.17 1.88 -10.21
C VAL A 107 8.04 2.77 -11.44
N TYR A 108 8.89 3.78 -11.57
CA TYR A 108 8.91 4.66 -12.74
C TYR A 108 9.16 3.87 -14.04
N THR A 109 10.07 2.90 -14.00
CA THR A 109 10.38 2.04 -15.16
C THR A 109 9.19 1.16 -15.52
N SER A 110 8.55 0.52 -14.53
CA SER A 110 7.37 -0.33 -14.75
C SER A 110 6.18 0.47 -15.29
N GLU A 111 5.87 1.62 -14.70
CA GLU A 111 4.79 2.50 -15.18
C GLU A 111 5.08 3.05 -16.58
N ARG A 112 6.35 3.38 -16.86
CA ARG A 112 6.76 3.79 -18.21
C ARG A 112 6.60 2.66 -19.22
N LEU A 113 6.97 1.43 -18.86
CA LEU A 113 6.78 0.25 -19.73
C LEU A 113 5.29 0.00 -19.99
N LYS A 114 4.43 0.04 -18.97
CA LYS A 114 2.98 -0.09 -19.15
C LYS A 114 2.41 0.96 -20.10
N ARG A 115 2.85 2.22 -19.97
CA ARG A 115 2.41 3.30 -20.88
C ARG A 115 2.87 3.06 -22.32
N ILE A 116 4.10 2.60 -22.50
CA ILE A 116 4.63 2.24 -23.83
C ILE A 116 3.83 1.07 -24.41
N GLU A 117 3.54 0.05 -23.61
CA GLU A 117 2.75 -1.11 -24.02
C GLU A 117 1.30 -0.72 -24.36
N THR A 118 0.69 0.18 -23.58
CA THR A 118 -0.64 0.71 -23.90
C THR A 118 -0.62 1.44 -25.24
N ALA A 119 0.32 2.36 -25.46
CA ALA A 119 0.45 3.07 -26.73
C ALA A 119 0.76 2.12 -27.91
N LEU A 120 1.54 1.06 -27.67
CA LEU A 120 1.80 0.01 -28.64
C LEU A 120 0.50 -0.73 -29.00
N ILE A 121 -0.31 -1.11 -28.01
CA ILE A 121 -1.60 -1.78 -28.25
C ILE A 121 -2.54 -0.87 -29.02
N ASP A 122 -2.65 0.40 -28.64
CA ASP A 122 -3.50 1.38 -29.30
C ASP A 122 -3.11 1.55 -30.77
N THR A 123 -1.81 1.68 -31.06
CA THR A 123 -1.32 1.77 -32.44
C THR A 123 -1.50 0.47 -33.22
N LEU A 124 -1.39 -0.70 -32.56
CA LEU A 124 -1.63 -1.99 -33.19
C LEU A 124 -3.08 -2.14 -33.64
N GLN A 125 -4.03 -1.65 -32.84
CA GLN A 125 -5.46 -1.74 -33.15
C GLN A 125 -5.83 -0.96 -34.43
N GLU A 126 -5.07 0.06 -34.80
CA GLU A 126 -5.27 0.84 -36.02
C GLU A 126 -4.75 0.14 -37.29
N LEU A 127 -3.93 -0.90 -37.15
CA LEU A 127 -3.33 -1.61 -38.28
C LEU A 127 -4.29 -2.66 -38.89
N PRO A 128 -4.10 -3.05 -40.17
CA PRO A 128 -4.82 -4.18 -40.76
C PRO A 128 -4.57 -5.49 -39.99
N LYS A 129 -5.59 -6.36 -39.91
CA LYS A 129 -5.54 -7.62 -39.16
C LYS A 129 -4.36 -8.54 -39.52
N GLU A 130 -3.95 -8.55 -40.79
CA GLU A 130 -2.80 -9.33 -41.23
C GLU A 130 -1.49 -8.85 -40.57
N ALA A 131 -1.30 -7.53 -40.46
CA ALA A 131 -0.14 -6.95 -39.79
C ALA A 131 -0.19 -7.16 -38.26
N GLN A 132 -1.38 -7.10 -37.66
CA GLN A 132 -1.56 -7.40 -36.23
C GLN A 132 -1.17 -8.85 -35.91
N ASN A 133 -1.61 -9.82 -36.72
CA ASN A 133 -1.31 -11.23 -36.51
C ASN A 133 0.20 -11.52 -36.58
N VAL A 134 0.88 -10.96 -37.58
CA VAL A 134 2.34 -11.11 -37.71
C VAL A 134 3.08 -10.53 -36.51
N PHE A 135 2.62 -9.39 -35.98
CA PHE A 135 3.19 -8.81 -34.77
C PHE A 135 2.96 -9.71 -33.55
N LEU A 136 1.73 -10.16 -33.32
CA LEU A 136 1.36 -10.99 -32.17
C LEU A 136 2.09 -12.33 -32.15
N GLU A 137 2.25 -12.98 -33.32
CA GLU A 137 3.05 -14.21 -33.43
C GLU A 137 4.50 -14.00 -33.01
N ARG A 138 5.14 -12.92 -33.47
CA ARG A 138 6.51 -12.59 -33.06
C ARG A 138 6.62 -12.21 -31.59
N TYR A 139 5.61 -11.50 -31.08
CA TYR A 139 5.56 -11.08 -29.68
C TYR A 139 5.41 -12.27 -28.73
N GLU A 140 4.58 -13.27 -29.08
CA GLU A 140 4.45 -14.52 -28.32
C GLU A 140 5.75 -15.32 -28.26
N VAL A 141 6.50 -15.40 -29.36
CA VAL A 141 7.81 -16.08 -29.38
C VAL A 141 8.78 -15.36 -28.45
N ALA A 142 8.87 -14.04 -28.54
CA ALA A 142 9.76 -13.24 -27.71
C ALA A 142 9.46 -13.34 -26.21
N LEU A 143 8.19 -13.54 -25.81
CA LEU A 143 7.80 -13.69 -24.41
C LEU A 143 8.05 -15.09 -23.83
N LYS A 144 8.15 -16.13 -24.67
CA LYS A 144 8.40 -17.51 -24.22
C LYS A 144 9.88 -17.80 -23.95
N ASP A 145 10.77 -16.99 -24.51
CA ASP A 145 12.23 -17.10 -24.37
C ASP A 145 12.83 -16.29 -23.20
N VAL A 146 12.00 -15.63 -22.40
CA VAL A 146 12.37 -14.87 -21.17
C VAL A 146 11.88 -15.60 -19.93
#